data_AF-A0A914Y3W5-F1
#
_entry.id   AF-A0A914Y3W5-F1
#
_cell.length_a   1.000
_cell.length_b   1.000
_cell.length_c   1.000
_cell.angle_alpha   90.00
_cell.angle_beta   90.00
_cell.angle_gamma   90.00
#
_symmetry.space_group_name_H-M   'P 1'
#
loop_
_entity.id
_entity.type
_entity.pdbx_description
1 polymer ?
#
loop_
_entity_poly.entity_id
_entity_poly.type
_entity_poly.pdbx_seq_one_letter_code
_entity_poly.pdbx_strand_id
1 'polypeptide(L)'
;MLTPEFRAKTEYLRSHFSSNSEISSNLAMNICMTQVNQAIGRVVRHKLDYGIVVLLDSRYSEIRHSSLISKWAQPSFSRCSTSQNAVAMLKNFRGILDS
;
A
#
# COMPACT_ATOMS: atom_id res chain seq x y z
N MET A 1 16.39 9.86 2.14
CA MET A 1 17.74 9.30 2.30
C MET A 1 17.59 7.80 2.50
N LEU A 2 18.24 6.95 1.68
CA LEU A 2 18.24 5.50 1.87
C LEU A 2 19.24 5.15 2.98
N THR A 3 18.85 4.34 3.95
CA THR A 3 19.77 3.96 5.03
C THR A 3 20.89 3.06 4.49
N PRO A 4 22.10 3.09 5.11
CA PRO A 4 23.21 2.24 4.68
C PRO A 4 22.86 0.75 4.65
N GLU A 5 22.06 0.28 5.62
CA GLU A 5 21.62 -1.11 5.74
C GLU A 5 20.70 -1.49 4.59
N PHE A 6 19.75 -0.60 4.25
CA PHE A 6 18.83 -0.84 3.15
C PHE A 6 19.58 -0.88 1.81
N ARG A 7 20.56 0.00 1.62
CA ARG A 7 21.41 0.01 0.42
C ARG A 7 22.20 -1.31 0.32
N ALA A 8 22.84 -1.75 1.40
CA ALA A 8 23.60 -3.00 1.42
C ALA A 8 22.71 -4.22 1.10
N LYS A 9 21.50 -4.27 1.68
CA LYS A 9 20.53 -5.33 1.40
C LYS A 9 20.08 -5.32 -0.06
N THR A 10 19.84 -4.14 -0.62
CA THR A 10 19.42 -4.01 -2.03
C THR A 10 20.54 -4.42 -2.97
N GLU A 11 21.79 -4.03 -2.69
CA GLU A 11 22.98 -4.42 -3.47
C GLU A 11 23.21 -5.93 -3.44
N TYR A 12 23.12 -6.56 -2.26
CA TYR A 12 23.26 -8.01 -2.09
C TYR A 12 22.21 -8.79 -2.90
N LEU A 13 20.95 -8.37 -2.82
CA LEU A 13 19.86 -9.01 -3.57
C LEU A 13 20.03 -8.77 -5.07
N ARG A 14 20.47 -7.59 -5.49
CA ARG A 14 20.73 -7.28 -6.90
C ARG A 14 21.85 -8.17 -7.47
N SER A 15 22.94 -8.37 -6.74
CA SER A 15 24.07 -9.19 -7.20
C SER A 15 23.73 -10.68 -7.29
N HIS A 16 22.94 -11.21 -6.35
CA HIS A 16 22.58 -12.63 -6.32
C HIS A 16 21.40 -13.00 -7.24
N PHE A 17 20.54 -12.06 -7.57
CA PHE A 17 19.38 -12.26 -8.46
C PHE A 17 19.52 -11.55 -9.81
N SER A 18 20.77 -11.31 -10.25
CA SER A 18 21.14 -10.55 -11.46
C SER A 18 20.52 -11.04 -12.78
N SER A 19 20.08 -12.30 -12.84
CA SER A 19 19.54 -12.92 -14.05
C SER A 19 18.12 -12.45 -14.43
N ASN A 20 17.40 -11.77 -13.53
CA ASN A 20 16.06 -11.23 -13.80
C ASN A 20 15.98 -9.75 -13.40
N SER A 21 16.19 -8.86 -14.38
CA SER A 21 16.15 -7.39 -14.21
C SER A 21 14.83 -6.88 -13.61
N GLU A 22 13.71 -7.54 -13.93
CA GLU A 22 12.39 -7.21 -13.36
C GLU A 22 12.25 -7.55 -11.87
N ILE A 23 12.93 -8.58 -11.37
CA ILE A 23 12.88 -8.94 -9.94
C ILE A 23 13.60 -7.86 -9.12
N SER A 24 14.75 -7.42 -9.61
CA SER A 24 15.55 -6.38 -8.96
C SER A 24 14.84 -5.02 -8.95
N SER A 25 14.14 -4.65 -10.04
CA SER A 25 13.42 -3.37 -10.11
C SER A 25 12.17 -3.33 -9.21
N ASN A 26 11.49 -4.46 -9.04
CA ASN A 26 10.27 -4.54 -8.22
C ASN A 26 10.55 -4.78 -6.72
N LEU A 27 11.76 -5.17 -6.34
CA LEU A 27 12.11 -5.51 -4.96
C LEU A 27 11.86 -4.38 -3.96
N ALA A 28 12.34 -3.17 -4.26
CA ALA A 28 12.17 -2.02 -3.36
C ALA A 28 10.69 -1.70 -3.15
N MET A 29 9.88 -1.82 -4.21
CA MET A 29 8.44 -1.63 -4.14
C MET A 29 7.77 -2.71 -3.30
N ASN A 30 8.16 -3.99 -3.47
CA ASN A 30 7.60 -5.09 -2.69
C ASN A 30 7.90 -4.95 -1.19
N ILE A 31 9.12 -4.52 -0.84
CA ILE A 31 9.47 -4.23 0.56
C ILE A 31 8.61 -3.08 1.10
N CYS A 32 8.46 -1.99 0.34
CA CYS A 32 7.59 -0.87 0.71
C CYS A 32 6.14 -1.34 0.94
N MET A 33 5.58 -2.11 0.01
CA MET A 33 4.22 -2.62 0.09
C MET A 33 4.01 -3.60 1.24
N THR A 34 5.06 -4.31 1.67
CA THR A 34 5.01 -5.14 2.88
C THR A 34 4.72 -4.27 4.12
N GLN A 35 5.37 -3.11 4.23
CA GLN A 35 5.14 -2.17 5.34
C GLN A 35 3.76 -1.51 5.26
N VAL A 36 3.33 -1.16 4.05
CA VAL A 36 1.97 -0.61 3.81
C VAL A 36 0.90 -1.63 4.23
N ASN A 37 1.04 -2.89 3.81
CA ASN A 37 0.12 -3.95 4.20
C ASN A 37 0.13 -4.22 5.71
N GLN A 38 1.28 -4.11 6.37
CA GLN A 38 1.35 -4.17 7.83
C GLN A 38 0.56 -3.03 8.48
N ALA A 39 0.71 -1.79 7.99
CA ALA A 39 -0.04 -0.65 8.50
C ALA A 39 -1.56 -0.81 8.30
N ILE A 40 -1.99 -1.28 7.12
CA ILE A 40 -3.41 -1.61 6.84
C ILE A 40 -3.93 -2.63 7.86
N GLY A 41 -3.16 -3.68 8.16
CA GLY A 41 -3.52 -4.69 9.15
C GLY A 41 -3.62 -4.18 10.59
N ARG A 42 -3.02 -3.01 10.92
CA ARG A 42 -3.17 -2.39 12.25
C ARG A 42 -4.50 -1.66 12.43
N VAL A 43 -5.15 -1.28 11.34
CA VAL A 43 -6.40 -0.50 11.37
C VAL A 43 -7.62 -1.39 11.57
N VAL A 44 -7.59 -2.64 11.11
CA VAL A 44 -8.70 -3.59 11.24
C VAL A 44 -8.40 -4.58 12.37
N ARG A 45 -9.10 -4.49 13.51
CA ARG A 45 -8.85 -5.37 14.67
C ARG A 45 -9.87 -6.49 14.84
N HIS A 46 -11.13 -6.28 14.49
CA HIS A 46 -12.18 -7.29 14.53
C HIS A 46 -13.37 -6.92 13.61
N LYS A 47 -14.34 -7.84 13.44
CA LYS A 47 -15.47 -7.69 12.50
C LYS A 47 -16.38 -6.46 12.69
N LEU A 48 -16.28 -5.80 13.84
CA LEU A 48 -17.06 -4.61 14.21
C LEU A 48 -16.16 -3.39 14.43
N ASP A 49 -14.84 -3.52 14.20
CA ASP A 49 -13.88 -2.41 14.26
C ASP A 49 -13.61 -1.97 12.83
N TYR A 50 -14.22 -0.85 12.46
CA TYR A 50 -14.08 -0.26 11.14
C TYR A 50 -13.09 0.89 11.20
N GLY A 51 -12.21 0.96 10.21
CA GLY A 51 -11.27 2.05 10.09
C GLY A 51 -11.01 2.41 8.63
N ILE A 52 -10.43 3.57 8.43
CA ILE A 52 -10.09 4.08 7.11
C ILE A 52 -8.59 4.20 7.00
N VAL A 53 -8.06 3.75 5.86
CA VAL A 53 -6.68 3.99 5.45
C VAL A 53 -6.69 4.87 4.22
N VAL A 54 -5.97 5.99 4.26
CA VAL A 54 -5.80 6.90 3.12
C VAL A 54 -4.37 6.79 2.62
N LEU A 55 -4.20 6.30 1.38
CA LEU A 55 -2.90 6.20 0.72
C LEU A 55 -2.67 7.44 -0.15
N LEU A 56 -1.82 8.35 0.31
CA LEU A 56 -1.55 9.63 -0.36
C LEU A 56 -0.30 9.54 -1.25
N ASP A 57 -0.41 8.86 -2.38
CA ASP A 57 0.65 8.80 -3.39
C ASP A 57 0.08 8.49 -4.78
N SER A 58 0.54 9.20 -5.82
CA SER A 58 0.06 9.03 -7.19
C SER A 58 0.31 7.62 -7.73
N ARG A 59 1.34 6.91 -7.24
CA ARG A 59 1.68 5.55 -7.65
C ARG A 59 0.55 4.56 -7.40
N TYR A 60 -0.27 4.77 -6.36
CA TYR A 60 -1.42 3.88 -6.09
C TYR A 60 -2.55 3.98 -7.12
N SER A 61 -2.51 4.99 -8.01
CA SER A 61 -3.40 5.04 -9.17
C SER A 61 -3.08 3.95 -10.20
N GLU A 62 -1.84 3.48 -10.25
CA GLU A 62 -1.39 2.45 -11.18
C GLU A 62 -1.79 1.04 -10.71
N ILE A 63 -2.19 0.20 -11.67
CA ILE A 63 -2.61 -1.19 -11.39
C ILE A 63 -1.45 -1.99 -10.78
N ARG A 64 -0.22 -1.78 -11.24
CA ARG A 64 0.97 -2.50 -10.75
C ARG A 64 1.23 -2.29 -9.25
N HIS A 65 0.90 -1.12 -8.72
CA HIS A 65 1.12 -0.80 -7.31
C HIS A 65 -0.09 -1.15 -6.45
N SER A 66 -1.30 -0.86 -6.94
CA SER A 66 -2.54 -1.22 -6.23
C SER A 66 -2.76 -2.75 -6.15
N SER A 67 -2.26 -3.54 -7.10
CA SER A 67 -2.31 -5.00 -7.04
C SER A 67 -1.43 -5.61 -5.95
N LEU A 68 -0.48 -4.85 -5.39
CA LEU A 68 0.39 -5.26 -4.29
C LEU A 68 -0.26 -5.06 -2.91
N ILE A 69 -1.44 -4.45 -2.85
CA ILE A 69 -2.27 -4.43 -1.64
C ILE A 69 -2.71 -5.87 -1.35
N SER A 70 -2.76 -6.25 -0.08
CA SER A 70 -3.19 -7.59 0.35
C SER A 70 -4.53 -7.96 -0.27
N LYS A 71 -4.65 -9.17 -0.82
CA LYS A 71 -5.85 -9.63 -1.54
C LYS A 71 -7.16 -9.44 -0.76
N TRP A 72 -7.13 -9.62 0.56
CA TRP A 72 -8.31 -9.44 1.42
C TRP A 72 -8.78 -7.99 1.53
N ALA A 73 -7.87 -7.01 1.38
CA ALA A 73 -8.16 -5.58 1.47
C ALA A 73 -8.50 -4.94 0.12
N GLN A 74 -8.11 -5.58 -0.99
CA GLN A 74 -8.37 -5.09 -2.34
C GLN A 74 -9.85 -4.81 -2.64
N PRO A 75 -10.84 -5.63 -2.20
CA PRO A 75 -12.26 -5.33 -2.44
C PRO A 75 -12.74 -4.01 -1.83
N SER A 76 -12.08 -3.54 -0.76
CA SER A 76 -12.38 -2.28 -0.09
C SER A 76 -11.52 -1.11 -0.57
N PHE A 77 -10.54 -1.37 -1.45
CA PHE A 77 -9.67 -0.33 -1.99
C PHE A 77 -10.38 0.44 -3.11
N SER A 78 -10.49 1.75 -2.93
CA SER A 78 -11.08 2.67 -3.91
C SER A 78 -10.05 3.69 -4.37
N ARG A 79 -9.91 3.87 -5.68
CA ARG A 79 -9.03 4.88 -6.27
C ARG A 79 -9.77 6.20 -6.37
N CYS A 80 -9.16 7.26 -5.86
CA CYS A 80 -9.67 8.62 -6.00
C CYS A 80 -8.68 9.42 -6.86
N SER A 81 -9.17 10.04 -7.93
CA SER A 81 -8.37 10.93 -8.77
C SER A 81 -8.24 12.34 -8.18
N THR A 82 -9.14 12.73 -7.27
CA THR A 82 -9.18 14.06 -6.66
C THR A 82 -9.34 13.99 -5.15
N SER A 83 -8.81 14.99 -4.46
CA SER A 83 -8.95 15.13 -3.01
C SER A 83 -10.42 15.32 -2.60
N GLN A 84 -11.21 16.01 -3.43
CA GLN A 84 -12.64 16.23 -3.20
C GLN A 84 -13.42 14.91 -3.16
N ASN A 85 -13.16 14.00 -4.10
CA ASN A 85 -13.81 12.68 -4.12
C ASN A 85 -13.42 11.86 -2.89
N ALA A 86 -12.14 11.90 -2.50
CA ALA A 86 -11.68 11.25 -1.29
C ALA A 86 -12.41 11.79 -0.04
N VAL A 87 -12.52 13.10 0.11
CA VAL A 87 -13.25 13.74 1.22
C VAL A 87 -14.74 13.37 1.22
N ALA A 88 -15.38 13.30 0.06
CA ALA A 88 -16.78 12.87 -0.04
C ALA A 88 -16.96 11.41 0.43
N MET A 89 -16.06 10.51 0.02
CA MET A 89 -16.08 9.11 0.48
C MET A 89 -15.88 8.98 2.00
N LEU A 90 -14.96 9.77 2.57
CA LEU A 90 -14.73 9.81 4.01
C LEU A 90 -15.97 10.25 4.79
N LYS A 91 -16.72 11.24 4.27
CA LYS A 91 -17.97 11.70 4.88
C LYS A 91 -19.05 10.62 4.87
N ASN A 92 -19.16 9.85 3.77
CA ASN A 92 -20.12 8.75 3.68
C ASN A 92 -19.79 7.62 4.67
N PHE A 93 -18.51 7.34 4.91
CA PHE A 93 -18.11 6.34 5.91
C PHE A 93 -18.52 6.74 7.32
N ARG A 94 -18.43 8.03 7.68
CA ARG A 94 -18.93 8.52 8.98
C ARG A 94 -20.43 8.23 9.15
N GLY A 95 -21.22 8.37 8.08
CA GLY A 95 -22.65 8.03 8.12
C GLY A 95 -22.95 6.56 8.41
N ILE A 96 -22.01 5.64 8.13
CA ILE A 96 -22.10 4.21 8.50
C ILE A 96 -21.79 3.99 9.98
N LEU A 97 -20.96 4.84 10.59
CA LEU A 97 -20.63 4.74 12.02
C LEU A 97 -21.72 5.35 12.92
N ASP A 98 -22.45 6.33 12.39
CA ASP A 98 -23.52 7.05 13.11
C ASP A 98 -24.90 6.36 12.98
N SER A 99 -25.02 5.27 12.22
CA SER A 99 -26.25 4.49 11.95
C SER A 99 -26.29 3.15 12.68
#